data_AF-A0A365GZQ7-F1
#
_entry.id   AF-A0A365GZQ7-F1
#
_cell.length_a   1.000
_cell.length_b   1.000
_cell.length_c   1.000
_cell.angle_alpha   90.00
_cell.angle_beta   90.00
_cell.angle_gamma   90.00
#
_symmetry.space_group_name_H-M   'P 1'
#
loop_
_entity.id
_entity.type
_entity.pdbx_description
1 polymer ?
#
loop_
_entity_poly.entity_id
_entity_poly.type
_entity_poly.pdbx_seq_one_letter_code
_entity_poly.pdbx_strand_id
1 'polypeptide(L)'
;MLHGLRLVGEVPSRLNDRFVDCVRARGLAEHVGCSQYGDLGADEIGLVLRAQRAGDILLSRPVFVGHEWADRVCDAWEGSIPEEEWRVYC
;
A
#
# COMPACT_ATOMS: atom_id res chain seq x y z
N MET A 1 -11.14 2.28 -7.04
CA MET A 1 -11.35 0.86 -6.66
C MET A 1 -10.35 0.04 -7.44
N LEU A 2 -9.64 -0.88 -6.79
CA LEU A 2 -8.77 -1.84 -7.47
C LEU A 2 -9.54 -3.15 -7.62
N HIS A 3 -10.11 -3.37 -8.80
CA HIS A 3 -10.85 -4.60 -9.13
C HIS A 3 -11.90 -5.04 -8.09
N GLY A 4 -12.73 -4.11 -7.63
CA GLY A 4 -13.74 -4.35 -6.59
C GLY A 4 -13.24 -4.12 -5.16
N LEU A 5 -11.92 -4.06 -4.94
CA LEU A 5 -11.35 -3.64 -3.66
C LEU A 5 -11.48 -2.12 -3.51
N ARG A 6 -12.15 -1.70 -2.44
CA ARG A 6 -12.26 -0.28 -2.09
C ARG A 6 -10.98 0.15 -1.35
N LEU A 7 -10.14 0.90 -2.06
CA LEU A 7 -8.91 1.51 -1.54
C LEU A 7 -9.26 2.79 -0.79
N VAL A 8 -9.73 2.64 0.44
CA VAL A 8 -10.05 3.75 1.36
C VAL A 8 -9.39 3.50 2.70
N GLY A 9 -9.22 4.57 3.49
CA GLY A 9 -8.73 4.45 4.85
C GLY A 9 -9.60 3.52 5.69
N GLU A 10 -9.03 2.37 6.06
CA GLU A 10 -9.63 1.36 6.95
C GLU A 10 -8.56 0.82 7.90
N VAL A 11 -8.96 0.09 8.95
CA VAL A 11 -8.03 -0.67 9.81
C VAL A 11 -7.03 -1.46 8.95
N PRO A 12 -5.70 -1.26 9.13
CA PRO A 12 -4.68 -1.86 8.26
C PRO A 12 -4.82 -3.38 8.08
N SER A 13 -5.05 -4.13 9.15
CA SER A 13 -5.21 -5.59 9.07
C SER A 13 -6.35 -6.02 8.14
N ARG A 14 -7.50 -5.34 8.19
CA ARG A 14 -8.65 -5.68 7.34
C ARG A 14 -8.39 -5.40 5.87
N LEU A 15 -7.74 -4.29 5.54
CA LEU A 15 -7.41 -4.00 4.16
C LEU A 15 -6.33 -4.95 3.64
N ASN A 16 -5.34 -5.27 4.47
CA ASN A 16 -4.27 -6.22 4.16
C ASN A 16 -4.83 -7.62 3.81
N ASP A 17 -5.72 -8.17 4.63
CA ASP A 17 -6.33 -9.48 4.37
C ASP A 17 -7.05 -9.51 3.02
N ARG A 18 -7.91 -8.50 2.76
CA ARG A 18 -8.64 -8.39 1.49
C ARG A 18 -7.72 -8.14 0.30
N PHE A 19 -6.62 -7.42 0.50
CA PHE A 19 -5.62 -7.19 -0.53
C PHE A 19 -4.92 -8.48 -0.92
N VAL A 20 -4.46 -9.25 0.07
CA VAL A 20 -3.84 -10.56 -0.17
C VAL A 20 -4.81 -11.50 -0.90
N ASP A 21 -6.08 -11.57 -0.47
CA ASP A 21 -7.09 -12.38 -1.16
C ASP A 21 -7.34 -11.91 -2.59
N CYS A 22 -7.40 -10.60 -2.80
CA CYS A 22 -7.56 -9.97 -4.11
C CYS A 22 -6.39 -10.31 -5.05
N VAL A 23 -5.15 -10.20 -4.57
CA VAL A 23 -3.95 -10.47 -5.37
C VAL A 23 -3.82 -11.98 -5.65
N ARG A 24 -4.09 -12.85 -4.67
CA ARG A 24 -4.11 -14.31 -4.85
C ARG A 24 -5.15 -14.77 -5.86
N ALA A 25 -6.37 -14.22 -5.82
CA ALA A 25 -7.43 -14.55 -6.77
C ALA A 25 -7.07 -14.21 -8.23
N ARG A 26 -6.00 -13.42 -8.45
CA ARG A 26 -5.49 -13.02 -9.76
C ARG A 26 -4.24 -13.78 -10.19
N GLY A 27 -3.76 -14.71 -9.36
CA GLY A 27 -2.53 -15.45 -9.65
C GLY A 27 -1.28 -14.59 -9.56
N LEU A 28 -1.29 -13.56 -8.71
CA LEU A 28 -0.16 -12.64 -8.50
C LEU A 28 0.42 -12.78 -7.08
N ALA A 29 0.29 -13.95 -6.46
CA ALA A 29 0.64 -14.12 -5.04
C ALA A 29 2.15 -13.96 -4.79
N GLU A 30 2.97 -14.35 -5.77
CA GLU A 30 4.42 -14.21 -5.79
C GLU A 30 4.89 -12.75 -5.84
N HIS A 31 4.01 -11.85 -6.30
CA HIS A 31 4.25 -10.42 -6.41
C HIS A 31 3.95 -9.68 -5.11
N VAL A 32 3.39 -10.36 -4.08
CA VAL A 32 3.12 -9.75 -2.77
C VAL A 32 4.40 -9.70 -1.95
N GLY A 33 4.78 -8.49 -1.56
CA GLY A 33 5.91 -8.22 -0.67
C GLY A 33 5.48 -7.55 0.63
N CYS A 34 6.43 -7.46 1.56
CA CYS A 34 6.29 -6.74 2.81
C CYS A 34 7.49 -5.81 3.00
N SER A 35 7.23 -4.54 3.33
CA SER A 35 8.28 -3.57 3.64
C SER A 35 8.92 -3.83 5.00
N GLN A 36 10.06 -3.18 5.27
CA GLN A 36 10.70 -3.25 6.59
C GLN A 36 9.85 -2.66 7.73
N TYR A 37 8.79 -1.91 7.40
CA TYR A 37 7.82 -1.36 8.36
C TYR A 37 6.58 -2.23 8.51
N GLY A 38 6.49 -3.36 7.79
CA GLY A 38 5.33 -4.24 7.83
C GLY A 38 4.21 -3.84 6.86
N ASP A 39 4.45 -2.89 5.96
CA ASP A 39 3.47 -2.48 4.95
C ASP A 39 3.44 -3.51 3.83
N LEU A 40 2.24 -3.98 3.44
CA LEU A 40 2.10 -4.93 2.34
C LEU A 40 2.02 -4.20 1.01
N GLY A 41 2.66 -4.74 -0.02
CA GLY A 41 2.54 -4.21 -1.39
C GLY A 41 2.57 -5.31 -2.43
N ALA A 42 2.28 -4.94 -3.67
CA ALA A 42 2.45 -5.80 -4.84
C ALA A 42 3.11 -5.02 -5.99
N ASP A 43 4.25 -5.53 -6.47
CA ASP A 43 5.08 -4.87 -7.48
C ASP A 43 4.38 -4.80 -8.85
N GLU A 44 3.75 -5.89 -9.29
CA GLU A 44 3.01 -5.96 -10.56
C GLU A 44 1.86 -4.93 -10.63
N ILE A 45 1.36 -4.50 -9.48
CA ILE A 45 0.27 -3.51 -9.37
C ILE A 45 0.81 -2.12 -9.01
N GLY A 46 2.08 -2.01 -8.61
CA GLY A 46 2.69 -0.77 -8.14
C GLY A 46 1.95 -0.15 -6.95
N LEU A 47 1.43 -0.97 -6.04
CA LEU A 47 0.65 -0.53 -4.88
C LEU A 47 1.27 -1.00 -3.56
N VAL A 48 1.41 -0.08 -2.60
CA VAL A 48 1.73 -0.38 -1.19
C VAL A 48 0.62 0.13 -0.26
N LEU A 49 0.29 -0.65 0.76
CA LEU A 49 -0.69 -0.34 1.80
C LEU A 49 0.05 0.12 3.06
N ARG A 50 0.32 1.42 3.15
CA ARG A 50 0.99 1.99 4.33
C ARG A 50 0.02 2.17 5.48
N ALA A 51 0.50 2.10 6.71
CA ALA A 51 -0.25 2.62 7.86
C ALA A 51 0.01 4.13 8.04
N GLN A 52 -1.04 4.91 8.29
CA GLN A 52 -0.96 6.35 8.57
C GLN A 52 -1.83 6.70 9.76
N ARG A 53 -1.31 7.55 10.65
CA ARG A 53 -2.09 8.11 11.75
C ARG A 53 -2.99 9.23 11.22
N ALA A 54 -4.28 9.14 11.50
CA ALA A 54 -5.28 10.15 11.19
C ALA A 54 -5.90 10.61 12.52
N GLY A 55 -5.28 11.62 13.15
CA GLY A 55 -5.61 12.02 14.52
C GLY A 55 -5.25 10.92 15.55
N ASP A 56 -6.24 10.45 16.29
CA ASP A 56 -6.08 9.44 17.33
C ASP A 56 -6.09 7.99 16.80
N ILE A 57 -6.59 7.79 15.58
CA ILE A 57 -6.70 6.46 14.94
C ILE A 57 -5.58 6.18 13.93
N LEU A 58 -5.34 4.89 13.67
CA LEU A 58 -4.44 4.41 12.62
C LEU A 58 -5.27 3.81 11.48
N LEU A 59 -5.09 4.32 10.27
CA LEU A 59 -5.77 3.86 9.06
C LEU A 59 -4.75 3.44 8.01
N SER A 60 -5.19 2.58 7.08
CA SER A 60 -4.44 2.28 5.88
C SER A 60 -4.45 3.47 4.91
N ARG A 61 -3.34 3.64 4.20
CA ARG A 61 -3.14 4.60 3.12
C ARG A 61 -2.62 3.84 1.91
N PRO A 62 -3.50 3.52 0.95
CA PRO A 62 -3.08 2.94 -0.33
C PRO A 62 -2.26 3.98 -1.12
N VAL A 63 -1.06 3.61 -1.56
CA VAL A 63 -0.17 4.48 -2.34
C VAL A 63 0.23 3.76 -3.62
N PHE A 64 -0.11 4.33 -4.77
CA PHE A 64 0.42 3.90 -6.04
C PHE A 64 1.77 4.57 -6.29
N VAL A 65 2.75 3.78 -6.70
CA VAL A 65 4.08 4.28 -7.10
C VAL A 65 4.16 4.44 -8.62
N GLY A 66 5.10 5.25 -9.08
CA GLY A 66 5.46 5.32 -10.50
C GLY A 66 5.89 3.95 -11.03
N HIS A 67 5.70 3.72 -12.33
CA HIS A 67 6.04 2.43 -12.95
C HIS A 67 7.52 2.08 -12.76
N GLU A 68 8.40 3.07 -12.80
CA GLU A 68 9.83 2.94 -12.60
C GLU A 68 10.25 2.56 -11.16
N TRP A 69 9.29 2.55 -10.23
CA TRP A 69 9.47 2.17 -8.83
C TRP A 69 8.69 0.92 -8.44
N ALA A 70 7.97 0.30 -9.38
CA ALA A 70 7.06 -0.81 -9.11
C ALA A 70 7.79 -2.03 -8.53
N ASP A 71 8.96 -2.40 -9.08
CA ASP A 71 9.84 -3.47 -8.59
C ASP A 71 10.38 -3.22 -7.17
N ARG A 72 10.27 -1.98 -6.69
CA ARG A 72 10.74 -1.52 -5.38
C ARG A 72 9.59 -0.99 -4.52
N VAL A 73 8.35 -1.39 -4.81
CA VAL A 73 7.16 -0.84 -4.13
C VAL A 73 7.13 -1.08 -2.62
N CYS A 74 7.84 -2.10 -2.14
CA CYS A 74 8.00 -2.40 -0.71
C CYS A 74 9.31 -1.87 -0.12
N ASP A 75 10.17 -1.23 -0.92
CA ASP A 75 11.36 -0.58 -0.40
C ASP A 75 10.90 0.57 0.49
N ALA A 76 11.47 0.63 1.69
CA ALA A 76 11.21 1.70 2.64
C ALA A 76 11.89 3.02 2.29
N TRP A 77 12.54 3.06 1.13
CA TRP A 77 13.12 4.29 0.63
C TRP A 77 11.99 5.19 0.16
N GLU A 78 11.70 6.23 0.95
CA GLU A 78 10.60 7.17 0.74
C GLU A 78 10.81 8.13 -0.46
N GLY A 79 11.59 7.70 -1.47
CA GLY A 79 12.11 8.51 -2.57
C GLY A 79 11.10 9.48 -3.20
N SER A 80 11.58 10.66 -3.59
CA SER A 80 10.98 11.76 -4.37
C SER A 80 9.51 12.18 -4.17
N ILE A 81 8.72 11.54 -3.30
CA ILE A 81 7.40 12.04 -2.92
C ILE A 81 7.65 13.28 -2.03
N PRO A 82 7.23 14.49 -2.46
CA PRO A 82 7.45 15.71 -1.70
C PRO A 82 6.90 15.59 -0.27
N GLU A 83 7.59 16.19 0.69
CA GLU A 83 7.19 16.12 2.09
C GLU A 83 5.77 16.65 2.33
N GLU A 84 5.31 17.59 1.51
CA GLU A 84 3.94 18.09 1.58
C GLU A 84 2.91 16.99 1.32
N GLU A 85 3.15 16.11 0.34
CA GLU A 85 2.29 14.96 0.01
C GLU A 85 2.24 13.94 1.16
N TRP A 86 3.29 13.87 1.99
CA TRP A 86 3.28 13.08 3.21
C TRP A 86 2.39 13.69 4.30
N ARG A 87 2.30 15.02 4.36
CA ARG A 87 1.64 15.77 5.45
C ARG A 87 0.16 16.10 5.24
N VAL A 88 -0.42 15.89 4.06
CA VAL A 88 -1.82 16.30 3.72
C VAL A 88 -2.91 15.71 4.65
N TYR A 89 -2.62 14.63 5.39
CA TYR A 89 -3.60 13.93 6.22
C TYR A 89 -3.16 13.68 7.67
N CYS A 90 -2.10 14.36 8.13
CA CYS A 90 -1.63 14.31 9.52
C CYS A 90 -2.21 15.46 10.36
#